data_AF-A0A820S748-F1
#
_entry.id   AF-A0A820S748-F1
#
_cell.length_a   1.000
_cell.length_b   1.000
_cell.length_c   1.000
_cell.angle_alpha   90.00
_cell.angle_beta   90.00
_cell.angle_gamma   90.00
#
_symmetry.space_group_name_H-M   'P 1'
#
loop_
_entity.id
_entity.type
_entity.pdbx_description
1 polymer ?
#
loop_
_entity_poly.entity_id
_entity_poly.type
_entity_poly.pdbx_seq_one_letter_code
_entity_poly.pdbx_strand_id
1 'polypeptide(L)'
;MELFYSKLDKHIESLDEKFRSKFVIRQAVYNGIILVLKDGCGKSSFKFWVHKHFKLVKIGELQVVYGIKSNNPVIKYEQLYVTIKECHKRVGHHGRDKTWKEVVFGTEICGTKIIVLYLIKIKQQRIQFSGGSLFL
;
A
#
# COMPACT_ATOMS: atom_id res chain seq x y z
N MET A 1 13.69 2.79 -6.80
CA MET A 1 12.55 2.88 -5.86
C MET A 1 11.89 4.26 -5.95
N GLU A 2 12.68 5.34 -5.95
CA GLU A 2 12.22 6.74 -6.01
C GLU A 2 11.22 7.07 -7.13
N LEU A 3 11.44 6.61 -8.37
CA LEU A 3 10.50 6.88 -9.48
C LEU A 3 9.09 6.31 -9.23
N PHE A 4 8.94 5.25 -8.42
CA PHE A 4 7.61 4.72 -8.07
C PHE A 4 6.88 5.71 -7.15
N TYR A 5 7.55 6.14 -6.08
CA TYR A 5 6.99 7.02 -5.08
C TYR A 5 6.70 8.42 -5.63
N SER A 6 7.60 8.97 -6.45
CA SER A 6 7.35 10.23 -7.15
C SER A 6 6.10 10.18 -8.05
N LYS A 7 5.88 9.07 -8.77
CA LYS A 7 4.66 8.88 -9.57
C LYS A 7 3.42 8.68 -8.70
N LEU A 8 3.57 8.00 -7.57
CA LEU A 8 2.50 7.79 -6.59
C LEU A 8 2.05 9.11 -5.96
N ASP A 9 2.99 9.94 -5.51
CA ASP A 9 2.67 11.24 -4.91
C ASP A 9 2.00 12.16 -5.93
N LYS A 10 2.51 12.26 -7.17
CA LYS A 10 1.85 13.01 -8.25
C LYS A 10 0.42 12.55 -8.51
N HIS A 11 0.18 11.24 -8.45
CA HIS A 11 -1.17 10.72 -8.57
C HIS A 11 -2.04 11.11 -7.38
N ILE A 12 -1.53 11.01 -6.16
CA ILE A 12 -2.24 11.41 -4.94
C ILE A 12 -2.61 12.90 -5.02
N GLU A 13 -1.69 13.76 -5.45
CA GLU A 13 -1.90 15.19 -5.64
C GLU A 13 -3.00 15.48 -6.68
N SER A 14 -3.11 14.65 -7.72
CA SER A 14 -4.17 14.76 -8.73
C SER A 14 -5.58 14.36 -8.23
N LEU A 15 -5.70 13.72 -7.07
CA LEU A 15 -6.99 13.37 -6.49
C LEU A 15 -7.65 14.59 -5.82
N ASP A 16 -8.99 14.58 -5.71
CA ASP A 16 -9.70 15.56 -4.89
C ASP A 16 -9.16 15.57 -3.47
N GLU A 17 -9.09 16.75 -2.86
CA GLU A 17 -8.57 16.96 -1.50
C GLU A 17 -9.20 16.03 -0.46
N LYS A 18 -10.52 15.77 -0.59
CA LYS A 18 -11.27 14.85 0.28
C LYS A 18 -10.76 13.41 0.28
N PHE A 19 -10.05 13.00 -0.78
CA PHE A 19 -9.49 11.66 -0.92
C PHE A 19 -7.99 11.60 -0.62
N ARG A 20 -7.23 12.70 -0.77
CA ARG A 20 -5.77 12.74 -0.59
C ARG A 20 -5.31 12.19 0.76
N SER A 21 -5.93 12.66 1.83
CA SER A 21 -5.56 12.31 3.22
C SER A 21 -5.91 10.87 3.60
N LYS A 22 -6.78 10.21 2.84
CA LYS A 22 -7.25 8.84 3.07
C LYS A 22 -6.73 7.84 2.05
N PHE A 23 -5.96 8.30 1.06
CA PHE A 23 -5.52 7.45 -0.05
C PHE A 23 -4.34 6.56 0.32
N VAL A 24 -3.54 6.91 1.32
CA VAL A 24 -2.45 6.06 1.82
C VAL A 24 -2.27 6.29 3.30
N ILE A 25 -1.87 5.25 4.02
CA ILE A 25 -1.49 5.37 5.43
C ILE A 25 0.02 5.55 5.48
N ARG A 26 0.49 6.76 5.80
CA ARG A 26 1.91 7.04 6.04
C ARG A 26 2.33 6.58 7.43
N GLN A 27 3.63 6.42 7.65
CA GLN A 27 4.19 5.98 8.93
C GLN A 27 3.68 6.78 10.13
N ALA A 28 3.57 8.12 10.01
CA ALA A 28 3.08 8.97 11.10
C ALA A 28 1.62 8.65 11.49
N VAL A 29 0.74 8.43 10.51
CA VAL A 29 -0.66 8.04 10.75
C VAL A 29 -0.72 6.64 11.34
N TYR A 30 0.10 5.71 10.84
CA TYR A 30 0.20 4.35 11.36
C TYR A 30 0.61 4.34 12.84
N ASN A 31 1.59 5.15 13.23
CA ASN A 31 2.00 5.31 14.63
C ASN A 31 0.87 5.89 15.48
N GLY A 32 0.14 6.89 14.96
CA GLY A 32 -1.04 7.43 15.63
C GLY A 32 -2.14 6.37 15.82
N ILE A 33 -2.36 5.50 14.84
CA ILE A 33 -3.30 4.36 14.97
C ILE A 33 -2.87 3.44 16.11
N ILE A 34 -1.59 3.05 16.17
CA ILE A 34 -1.08 2.22 17.25
C ILE A 34 -1.27 2.89 18.62
N LEU A 35 -0.94 4.18 18.73
CA LEU A 35 -1.06 4.93 19.98
C LEU A 35 -2.52 4.99 20.46
N VAL A 36 -3.47 5.21 19.55
CA VAL A 36 -4.90 5.18 19.88
C VAL A 36 -5.32 3.78 20.35
N LEU A 37 -4.92 2.74 19.63
CA LEU A 37 -5.34 1.36 19.92
C LEU A 37 -4.72 0.81 21.22
N LYS A 38 -3.55 1.31 21.62
CA LYS A 38 -2.90 0.94 22.89
C LYS A 38 -3.34 1.80 24.06
N ASP A 39 -3.21 3.11 23.90
CA ASP A 39 -3.17 4.06 25.01
C ASP A 39 -4.38 5.00 24.98
N GLY A 40 -5.27 4.88 23.98
CA GLY A 40 -6.46 5.73 23.84
C GLY A 40 -6.15 7.21 23.58
N CYS A 41 -4.90 7.55 23.26
CA CYS A 41 -4.44 8.92 23.06
C CYS A 41 -4.77 9.45 21.67
N GLY A 42 -5.33 10.66 21.59
CA GLY A 42 -5.62 11.36 20.33
C GLY A 42 -6.93 12.14 20.35
N LYS A 43 -7.15 12.93 19.29
CA LYS A 43 -8.40 13.70 19.09
C LYS A 43 -9.60 12.75 18.94
N SER A 44 -10.74 13.10 19.53
CA SER A 44 -11.94 12.23 19.55
C SER A 44 -12.39 11.74 18.17
N SER A 45 -12.35 12.61 17.15
CA SER A 45 -12.68 12.24 15.77
C SER A 45 -11.71 11.22 15.17
N PHE A 46 -10.42 11.36 15.45
CA PHE A 46 -9.40 10.40 15.03
C PHE A 46 -9.58 9.07 15.76
N LYS A 47 -9.82 9.09 17.07
CA LYS A 47 -10.07 7.88 17.86
C LYS A 47 -11.28 7.10 17.34
N PHE A 48 -12.38 7.79 17.10
CA PHE A 48 -13.58 7.19 16.53
C PHE A 48 -13.29 6.53 15.18
N TRP A 49 -12.56 7.21 14.29
CA TRP A 49 -12.15 6.65 13.00
C TRP A 49 -11.26 5.42 13.19
N VAL A 50 -10.27 5.47 14.10
CA VAL A 50 -9.36 4.36 14.36
C VAL A 50 -10.11 3.13 14.85
N HIS A 51 -10.92 3.24 15.90
CA HIS A 51 -11.66 2.10 16.46
C HIS A 51 -12.72 1.55 15.49
N LYS A 52 -13.26 2.39 14.60
CA LYS A 52 -14.22 1.94 13.58
C LYS A 52 -13.58 1.12 12.45
N HIS A 53 -12.30 1.35 12.16
CA HIS A 53 -11.65 0.80 10.96
C HIS A 53 -10.53 -0.19 11.25
N PHE A 54 -9.85 -0.07 12.39
CA PHE A 54 -8.62 -0.83 12.66
C PHE A 54 -8.66 -1.57 13.99
N LYS A 55 -7.90 -2.66 14.03
CA LYS A 55 -7.61 -3.45 15.23
C LYS A 55 -6.12 -3.75 15.29
N LEU A 56 -5.60 -3.95 16.50
CA LEU A 56 -4.22 -4.37 16.71
C LEU A 56 -4.20 -5.89 16.89
N VAL A 57 -3.37 -6.57 16.11
CA VAL A 57 -3.19 -8.03 16.20
C VAL A 57 -1.76 -8.30 16.62
N LYS A 58 -1.58 -9.16 17.63
CA LYS A 58 -0.26 -9.63 18.08
C LYS A 58 0.13 -10.87 17.28
N ILE A 59 1.27 -10.83 16.61
CA ILE A 59 1.85 -11.94 15.83
C ILE A 59 3.26 -12.16 16.36
N GLY A 60 3.44 -13.18 17.21
CA GLY A 60 4.67 -13.33 18.00
C GLY A 60 4.86 -12.10 18.89
N GLU A 61 6.05 -11.48 18.83
CA GLU A 61 6.35 -10.23 19.55
C GLU A 61 5.94 -8.96 18.79
N LEU A 62 5.48 -9.09 17.55
CA LEU A 62 5.11 -7.94 16.72
C LEU A 62 3.64 -7.58 16.90
N GLN A 63 3.37 -6.28 16.87
CA GLN A 63 2.01 -5.75 16.80
C GLN A 63 1.76 -5.12 15.45
N VAL A 64 0.74 -5.65 14.77
CA VAL A 64 0.42 -5.29 13.40
C VAL A 64 -0.99 -4.71 13.37
N VAL A 65 -1.16 -3.59 12.67
CA VAL A 65 -2.47 -2.98 12.48
C VAL A 65 -3.18 -3.74 11.37
N TYR A 66 -4.39 -4.18 11.66
CA TYR A 66 -5.28 -4.86 10.72
C TYR A 66 -6.52 -4.01 10.49
N GLY A 67 -7.06 -4.07 9.28
CA GLY A 67 -8.40 -3.55 9.03
C GLY A 67 -9.46 -4.49 9.58
N ILE A 68 -10.47 -3.93 10.26
CA ILE A 68 -11.53 -4.73 10.88
C ILE A 68 -12.35 -5.46 9.81
N LYS A 69 -12.68 -4.78 8.70
CA LYS A 69 -13.56 -5.33 7.65
C LYS A 69 -12.85 -6.31 6.72
N SER A 70 -11.63 -5.99 6.29
CA SER A 70 -10.86 -6.86 5.39
C SER A 70 -10.23 -8.04 6.12
N ASN A 71 -10.02 -7.91 7.42
CA ASN A 71 -9.18 -8.81 8.22
C ASN A 71 -7.75 -8.97 7.67
N ASN A 72 -7.25 -7.94 6.97
CA ASN A 72 -5.92 -7.94 6.36
C ASN A 72 -4.98 -6.94 7.05
N PRO A 73 -3.66 -7.17 7.02
CA PRO A 73 -2.67 -6.25 7.56
C PRO A 73 -2.65 -4.95 6.76
N VAL A 74 -2.65 -3.83 7.47
CA VAL A 74 -2.57 -2.49 6.88
C VAL A 74 -1.17 -2.22 6.37
N ILE A 75 -1.05 -1.91 5.08
CA ILE A 75 0.22 -1.59 4.45
C ILE A 75 0.44 -0.08 4.46
N LYS A 76 1.62 0.30 4.93
CA LYS A 76 2.07 1.69 4.93
C LYS A 76 2.54 2.11 3.54
N TYR A 77 2.44 3.40 3.25
CA TYR A 77 2.98 4.00 2.03
C TYR A 77 4.41 3.54 1.74
N GLU A 78 5.27 3.58 2.75
CA GLU A 78 6.69 3.25 2.69
C GLU A 78 6.95 1.77 2.37
N GLN A 79 5.96 0.90 2.55
CA GLN A 79 6.05 -0.54 2.26
C GLN A 79 5.42 -0.93 0.92
N LEU A 80 4.59 -0.06 0.32
CA LEU A 80 3.81 -0.37 -0.89
C LEU A 80 4.64 -0.98 -2.02
N TYR A 81 5.78 -0.37 -2.37
CA TYR A 81 6.60 -0.86 -3.48
C TYR A 81 7.10 -2.29 -3.24
N VAL A 82 7.61 -2.55 -2.03
CA VAL A 82 8.13 -3.85 -1.65
C VAL A 82 7.01 -4.88 -1.62
N THR A 83 5.87 -4.55 -1.00
CA THR A 83 4.70 -5.43 -0.97
C THR A 83 4.26 -5.85 -2.36
N ILE A 84 4.08 -4.89 -3.28
CA ILE A 84 3.63 -5.21 -4.64
C ILE A 84 4.69 -6.03 -5.40
N LYS A 85 5.98 -5.73 -5.19
CA LYS A 85 7.09 -6.50 -5.78
C LYS A 85 7.07 -7.96 -5.32
N GLU A 86 6.86 -8.22 -4.02
CA GLU A 86 6.80 -9.57 -3.48
C GLU A 86 5.52 -10.29 -3.94
N CYS A 87 4.35 -9.63 -3.96
CA CYS A 87 3.14 -10.18 -4.56
C CYS A 87 3.35 -10.59 -6.01
N HIS A 88 4.02 -9.75 -6.81
CA HIS A 88 4.31 -10.02 -8.22
C HIS A 88 5.22 -11.25 -8.40
N LYS A 89 6.22 -11.42 -7.53
CA LYS A 89 7.06 -12.64 -7.52
C LYS A 89 6.24 -13.87 -7.14
N ARG A 90 5.39 -13.78 -6.11
CA ARG A 90 4.56 -14.93 -5.64
C ARG A 90 3.61 -15.43 -6.70
N VAL A 91 3.02 -14.53 -7.49
CA VAL A 91 2.19 -14.94 -8.64
C VAL A 91 3.03 -15.33 -9.85
N GLY A 92 4.34 -15.58 -9.75
CA GLY A 92 5.17 -16.03 -10.86
C GLY A 92 5.29 -15.01 -12.00
N HIS A 93 5.48 -13.73 -11.66
CA HIS A 93 5.62 -12.63 -12.63
C HIS A 93 4.43 -12.44 -13.59
N HIS A 94 3.26 -12.92 -13.19
CA HIS A 94 2.04 -12.72 -13.97
C HIS A 94 1.64 -11.24 -14.09
N GLY A 95 0.74 -10.97 -15.04
CA GLY A 95 0.25 -9.64 -15.35
C GLY A 95 -0.48 -8.93 -14.20
N ARG A 96 -0.93 -7.70 -14.51
CA ARG A 96 -1.60 -6.77 -13.59
C ARG A 96 -2.62 -7.43 -12.68
N ASP A 97 -3.61 -8.07 -13.29
CA ASP A 97 -4.84 -8.41 -12.59
C ASP A 97 -4.60 -9.53 -11.57
N LYS A 98 -3.73 -10.49 -11.91
CA LYS A 98 -3.28 -11.53 -10.99
C LYS A 98 -2.45 -10.96 -9.84
N THR A 99 -1.50 -10.06 -10.14
CA THR A 99 -0.72 -9.37 -9.11
C THR A 99 -1.62 -8.55 -8.18
N TRP A 100 -2.65 -7.86 -8.71
CA TRP A 100 -3.56 -7.07 -7.88
C TRP A 100 -4.40 -7.93 -6.96
N LYS A 101 -4.95 -9.03 -7.48
CA LYS A 101 -5.71 -9.99 -6.69
C LYS A 101 -4.91 -10.46 -5.48
N GLU A 102 -3.63 -10.80 -5.68
CA GLU A 102 -2.72 -11.18 -4.61
C GLU A 102 -2.50 -10.06 -3.57
N VAL A 103 -2.34 -8.82 -4.02
CA VAL A 103 -2.19 -7.67 -3.12
C VAL A 103 -3.44 -7.48 -2.25
N VAL A 104 -4.63 -7.41 -2.86
CA VAL A 104 -5.87 -7.13 -2.11
C VAL A 104 -6.34 -8.33 -1.28
N PHE A 105 -5.94 -9.55 -1.66
CA PHE A 105 -6.22 -10.75 -0.89
C PHE A 105 -5.41 -10.77 0.41
N GLY A 106 -4.11 -10.44 0.34
CA GLY A 106 -3.21 -10.53 1.49
C GLY A 106 -3.03 -9.25 2.30
N THR A 107 -3.56 -8.10 1.86
CA THR A 107 -3.28 -6.81 2.48
C THR A 107 -4.46 -5.85 2.45
N GLU A 108 -4.52 -4.93 3.42
CA GLU A 108 -5.37 -3.74 3.37
C GLU A 108 -4.56 -2.54 2.90
N ILE A 109 -5.00 -1.96 1.78
CA ILE A 109 -4.52 -0.69 1.26
C ILE A 109 -5.72 0.26 1.26
N CYS A 110 -5.61 1.39 1.96
CA CYS A 110 -6.58 2.46 1.82
C CYS A 110 -6.48 2.98 0.38
N GLY A 111 -7.57 2.99 -0.41
CA GLY A 111 -7.56 3.47 -1.80
C GLY A 111 -7.41 2.38 -2.88
N THR A 112 -8.43 2.24 -3.73
CA THR A 112 -8.58 1.15 -4.72
C THR A 112 -7.72 1.28 -5.99
N LYS A 113 -6.92 2.35 -6.17
CA LYS A 113 -6.28 2.68 -7.47
C LYS A 113 -4.74 2.64 -7.52
N ILE A 114 -4.06 2.16 -6.48
CA ILE A 114 -2.59 2.21 -6.37
C ILE A 114 -1.85 1.34 -7.41
N ILE A 115 -2.47 0.26 -7.93
CA ILE A 115 -1.78 -0.68 -8.84
C ILE A 115 -1.50 -0.14 -10.24
N VAL A 116 -2.29 0.82 -10.74
CA VAL A 116 -2.11 1.38 -12.08
C VAL A 116 -0.70 1.99 -12.23
N LEU A 117 -0.16 2.57 -11.16
CA LEU A 117 1.14 3.23 -11.14
C LEU A 117 2.32 2.26 -11.09
N TYR A 118 2.19 1.12 -10.40
CA TYR A 118 3.24 0.10 -10.33
C TYR A 118 3.49 -0.56 -11.70
N LEU A 119 2.43 -0.80 -12.47
CA LEU A 119 2.54 -1.53 -13.75
C LEU A 119 2.96 -0.67 -14.92
N ILE A 120 2.71 0.64 -14.87
CA ILE A 120 3.35 1.58 -15.80
C ILE A 120 4.88 1.47 -15.67
N LYS A 121 5.41 1.23 -14.47
CA LYS A 121 6.85 0.99 -14.26
C LYS A 121 7.30 -0.36 -14.82
N ILE A 122 6.55 -1.45 -14.63
CA ILE A 122 6.91 -2.77 -15.22
C ILE A 122 6.89 -2.71 -16.75
N LYS A 123 5.90 -2.04 -17.37
CA LYS A 123 5.88 -1.84 -18.83
C LYS A 123 7.06 -0.99 -19.30
N GLN A 124 7.39 0.10 -18.60
CA GLN A 124 8.54 0.95 -18.96
C GLN A 124 9.89 0.24 -18.76
N GLN A 125 10.04 -0.63 -17.76
CA GLN A 125 11.24 -1.44 -17.57
C GLN A 125 11.38 -2.54 -18.62
N ARG A 126 10.26 -3.12 -19.11
CA ARG A 126 10.29 -4.04 -20.26
C ARG A 126 10.74 -3.36 -21.56
N ILE A 127 10.33 -2.11 -21.78
CA ILE A 127 10.67 -1.35 -22.99
C ILE A 127 12.17 -0.98 -23.05
N GLN A 128 12.84 -0.81 -21.90
CA GLN A 128 14.31 -0.59 -21.88
C GLN A 128 15.14 -1.87 -22.08
N PHE A 129 14.58 -3.06 -21.83
CA PHE A 129 15.27 -4.33 -22.10
C PHE A 129 14.98 -4.92 -23.49
N SER A 130 13.95 -4.43 -24.19
CA SER A 130 13.65 -4.83 -25.58
C SER A 130 14.32 -3.94 -26.64
N GLY A 131 15.20 -3.02 -26.22
CA GLY A 131 15.97 -2.12 -27.10
C GLY A 131 17.46 -2.43 -27.22
N GLY A 132 17.94 -3.54 -26.64
CA GLY A 132 19.30 -4.02 -26.78
C GLY A 132 19.37 -5.08 -27.87
N SER A 133 19.86 -4.67 -29.03
CA SER A 133 19.95 -5.47 -30.26
C SER A 133 21.03 -6.56 -30.21
N LEU A 134 20.80 -7.57 -31.05
CA LEU A 134 21.73 -8.52 -31.67
C LEU A 134 22.33 -9.64 -30.80
N PHE A 135 21.83 -10.86 -31.07
CA PHE A 135 22.71 -12.00 -31.31
C PHE A 135 23.79 -11.59 -32.33
N LEU A 136 25.04 -11.51 -31.86
CA LEU A 136 26.25 -12.08 -32.46
C LEU A 136 27.35 -12.06 -31.40
#